data_AF-A0A5C9EE56-F1
#
_entry.id   AF-A0A5C9EE56-F1
#
_cell.length_a   1.000
_cell.length_b   1.000
_cell.length_c   1.000
_cell.angle_alpha   90.00
_cell.angle_beta   90.00
_cell.angle_gamma   90.00
#
_symmetry.space_group_name_H-M   'P 1'
#
loop_
_entity.id
_entity.type
_entity.pdbx_description
1 polymer ?
#
loop_
_entity_poly.entity_id
_entity_poly.type
_entity_poly.pdbx_seq_one_letter_code
_entity_poly.pdbx_strand_id
1 'polypeptide(L)' 'MTKEKPPSPILPPDKKIKKNFCLLHKGELSSETYKCPSCGTLYCLECAEKAKKQKIKCVKCKQMIFLP' A
#
# COMPACT_ATOMS: atom_id res chain seq x y z
N MET A 1 21.19 45.52 15.16
CA MET A 1 21.50 44.58 14.07
C MET A 1 21.13 43.18 14.53
N THR A 2 20.64 42.38 13.60
CA THR A 2 19.60 41.34 13.75
C THR A 2 20.02 40.14 14.62
N LYS A 3 19.14 39.72 15.53
CA LYS A 3 19.23 38.43 16.24
C LYS A 3 18.97 37.30 15.24
N GLU A 4 20.05 36.68 14.75
CA GLU A 4 19.99 35.52 13.85
C GLU A 4 19.36 34.36 14.63
N LYS A 5 18.12 34.00 14.28
CA LYS A 5 17.45 32.83 14.83
C LYS A 5 18.27 31.59 14.44
N PRO A 6 18.43 30.58 15.32
CA PRO A 6 19.14 29.37 14.98
C PRO A 6 18.53 28.76 13.71
N PRO A 7 19.35 28.22 12.80
CA PRO A 7 18.86 27.64 11.56
C PRO A 7 17.82 26.57 11.89
N SER A 8 16.66 26.67 11.24
CA SER A 8 15.56 25.71 11.39
C SER A 8 16.11 24.29 11.20
N PRO A 9 15.78 23.33 12.08
CA PRO A 9 16.21 21.95 11.90
C PRO A 9 15.74 21.45 10.54
N ILE A 10 16.70 21.07 9.70
CA ILE A 10 16.46 20.52 8.37
C ILE A 10 15.89 19.12 8.58
N LEU A 11 14.56 18.99 8.50
CA LEU A 11 13.92 17.67 8.47
C LEU A 11 14.49 16.91 7.26
N PRO A 12 14.91 15.64 7.42
CA PRO A 12 15.36 14.84 6.29
C PRO A 12 14.24 14.79 5.24
N PRO A 13 14.56 14.76 3.94
CA PRO A 13 13.57 14.73 2.88
C PRO A 13 12.64 13.54 3.14
N ASP A 14 11.33 13.82 3.10
CA ASP A 14 10.23 12.90 3.33
C ASP A 14 10.58 11.54 2.70
N LYS A 15 11.04 10.61 3.55
CA LYS A 15 11.43 9.29 3.11
C LYS A 15 10.11 8.69 2.65
N LYS A 16 9.84 8.76 1.35
CA LYS A 16 8.72 8.08 0.69
C LYS A 16 8.98 6.59 0.91
N ILE A 17 8.64 6.11 2.10
CA ILE A 17 8.59 4.71 2.46
C ILE A 17 7.70 4.14 1.38
N LYS A 18 8.30 3.41 0.43
CA LYS A 18 7.59 2.82 -0.69
C LYS A 18 6.54 1.90 -0.08
N LYS A 19 5.28 2.36 -0.06
CA LYS A 19 4.11 1.63 0.47
C LYS A 19 3.67 0.55 -0.52
N ASN A 20 4.63 -0.08 -1.19
CA ASN A 20 4.41 -1.00 -2.29
C ASN A 20 4.59 -2.42 -1.75
N PHE A 21 3.77 -2.84 -0.78
CA PHE A 21 3.82 -4.19 -0.20
C PHE A 21 2.47 -4.91 -0.32
N CYS A 22 2.49 -6.09 -0.94
CA CYS A 22 1.33 -6.94 -1.13
C CYS A 22 1.23 -7.95 0.01
N LEU A 23 0.17 -7.87 0.80
CA LEU A 23 -0.05 -8.79 1.93
C LEU A 23 -0.43 -10.21 1.50
N LEU A 24 -0.83 -10.42 0.24
CA LEU A 24 -1.25 -11.71 -0.29
C LEU A 24 -0.05 -12.62 -0.60
N HIS A 25 0.93 -12.13 -1.35
CA HIS A 25 2.15 -12.88 -1.66
C HIS A 25 3.32 -12.53 -0.73
N LYS A 26 3.13 -11.56 0.19
CA LYS A 26 4.14 -11.07 1.15
C LYS A 26 5.41 -10.54 0.47
N GLY A 27 5.24 -9.66 -0.52
CA GLY A 27 6.34 -9.08 -1.29
C GLY A 27 5.96 -7.72 -1.86
N GLU A 28 6.70 -7.26 -2.86
CA GLU A 28 6.48 -5.93 -3.43
C GLU A 28 5.20 -5.87 -4.29
N LEU A 29 4.49 -4.75 -4.23
CA LEU A 29 3.35 -4.49 -5.12
C LEU A 29 3.86 -4.32 -6.55
N SER A 30 3.32 -5.11 -7.48
CA SER A 30 3.51 -4.93 -8.92
C SER A 30 3.00 -3.56 -9.36
N SER A 31 3.42 -3.11 -10.56
CA SER A 31 2.96 -1.85 -11.17
C SER A 31 1.44 -1.70 -11.16
N GLU A 32 0.72 -2.80 -11.33
CA GLU A 32 -0.74 -2.86 -11.23
C GLU A 32 -1.17 -3.30 -9.82
N THR A 33 -1.87 -2.40 -9.14
CA THR A 33 -2.36 -2.64 -7.78
C THR A 33 -3.88 -2.68 -7.74
N TYR A 34 -4.39 -3.71 -7.10
CA TYR A 34 -5.79 -3.83 -6.73
C TYR A 34 -6.01 -3.26 -5.32
N LYS A 35 -6.90 -2.29 -5.20
CA LYS A 35 -7.34 -1.77 -3.90
C LYS A 35 -8.65 -2.46 -3.51
N CYS A 36 -8.66 -3.12 -2.36
CA CYS A 36 -9.87 -3.73 -1.83
C CYS A 36 -10.94 -2.65 -1.55
N PRO A 37 -12.14 -2.74 -2.13
CA PRO A 37 -13.17 -1.72 -1.99
C PRO A 37 -13.69 -1.60 -0.55
N SER A 38 -13.68 -2.69 0.23
CA SER A 38 -14.22 -2.67 1.60
C SER A 38 -13.26 -2.07 2.64
N CYS A 39 -11.94 -2.20 2.47
CA CYS A 39 -10.97 -1.81 3.50
C CYS A 39 -9.78 -0.97 3.01
N GLY A 40 -9.71 -0.73 1.70
CA GLY A 40 -8.64 0.05 1.08
C GLY A 40 -7.27 -0.62 1.07
N THR A 41 -7.17 -1.92 1.40
CA THR A 41 -5.89 -2.64 1.36
C THR A 41 -5.43 -2.82 -0.07
N LEU A 42 -4.16 -2.54 -0.32
CA LEU A 42 -3.53 -2.71 -1.63
C LEU A 42 -2.95 -4.13 -1.76
N TYR A 43 -3.24 -4.74 -2.89
CA TYR A 43 -2.74 -6.05 -3.33
C TYR A 43 -2.25 -5.93 -4.76
N CYS A 44 -1.44 -6.87 -5.25
CA CYS A 44 -1.16 -6.94 -6.68
C CYS A 44 -2.44 -7.33 -7.42
N LEU A 45 -2.61 -6.80 -8.62
CA LEU A 45 -3.72 -7.17 -9.50
C LEU A 45 -3.74 -8.69 -9.72
N GLU A 46 -2.58 -9.28 -10.03
CA GLU A 46 -2.42 -10.73 -10.19
C GLU A 46 -2.77 -11.53 -8.92
N CYS A 47 -2.42 -11.00 -7.74
CA CYS A 47 -2.76 -11.64 -6.47
C CYS A 47 -4.27 -11.59 -6.22
N ALA A 48 -4.90 -10.47 -6.55
CA ALA A 48 -6.35 -10.34 -6.47
C ALA A 48 -7.04 -11.30 -7.45
N GLU A 49 -6.51 -11.49 -8.66
CA GLU A 49 -7.08 -12.42 -9.66
C GLU A 49 -6.97 -13.87 -9.19
N LYS A 50 -5.80 -14.28 -8.69
CA LYS A 50 -5.60 -15.60 -8.10
C LYS A 50 -6.52 -15.80 -6.89
N ALA A 51 -6.70 -14.77 -6.07
CA ALA A 51 -7.61 -14.83 -4.93
C ALA A 51 -9.07 -14.97 -5.38
N LYS A 52 -9.53 -14.24 -6.39
CA LYS A 52 -10.87 -14.39 -6.99
C LYS A 52 -11.09 -15.81 -7.52
N LYS A 53 -10.14 -16.36 -8.28
CA LYS A 53 -10.19 -17.75 -8.81
C LYS A 53 -10.24 -18.80 -7.70
N GLN A 54 -9.46 -18.61 -6.63
CA GLN A 54 -9.40 -19.53 -5.49
C GLN A 54 -10.47 -19.24 -4.42
N LYS A 55 -11.41 -18.30 -4.66
CA LYS A 55 -12.39 -17.82 -3.67
C LYS A 55 -11.76 -17.37 -2.33
N ILE A 56 -10.51 -16.91 -2.38
CA ILE A 56 -9.79 -16.37 -1.23
C ILE A 56 -10.34 -14.97 -0.92
N LYS A 57 -10.59 -14.73 0.36
CA LYS A 57 -11.08 -13.46 0.88
C LYS A 57 -9.90 -12.51 1.17
N CYS A 58 -10.18 -11.23 1.20
CA CYS A 58 -9.23 -10.19 1.64
C CYS A 58 -8.66 -10.56 3.02
N VAL A 59 -7.33 -10.62 3.15
CA VAL A 59 -6.68 -11.00 4.41
C VAL A 59 -6.94 -10.01 5.55
N LYS A 60 -7.28 -8.76 5.23
CA LYS A 60 -7.57 -7.72 6.23
C LYS A 60 -9.03 -7.70 6.69
N CYS A 61 -9.99 -7.63 5.78
CA CYS A 61 -11.42 -7.49 6.11
C CYS A 61 -12.26 -8.75 5.88
N LYS A 62 -11.65 -9.86 5.42
CA LYS A 62 -12.32 -11.13 5.13
C LYS A 62 -13.49 -11.00 4.12
N GLN A 63 -13.52 -9.94 3.32
CA GLN A 63 -14.49 -9.75 2.23
C GLN A 63 -14.02 -10.45 0.95
N MET A 64 -14.94 -10.80 0.06
CA MET A 64 -14.56 -11.37 -1.24
C MET A 64 -13.79 -10.34 -2.07
N ILE A 65 -12.76 -10.81 -2.77
CA ILE A 65 -12.05 -9.97 -3.74
C ILE A 65 -12.90 -9.87 -5.00
N PHE A 66 -13.49 -8.70 -5.19
CA PHE A 66 -14.25 -8.37 -6.38
C PHE A 66 -13.36 -7.54 -7.30
N LEU A 67 -12.83 -8.19 -8.34
CA LEU A 67 -12.21 -7.52 -9.48
C LEU A 67 -13.31 -7.29 -10.52
N PRO A 68 -13.40 -6.08 -11.10
CA PRO A 68 -14.27 -5.81 -12.24
C PRO A 68 -13.98 -6.75 -13.41
#